data_AF-A0A925VDS6-F1
#
_entry.id   AF-A0A925VDS6-F1
#
_cell.length_a   1.000
_cell.length_b   1.000
_cell.length_c   1.000
_cell.angle_alpha   90.00
_cell.angle_beta   90.00
_cell.angle_gamma   90.00
#
_symmetry.space_group_name_H-M   'P 1'
#
loop_
_entity.id
_entity.type
_entity.pdbx_description
1 polymer ?
#
loop_
_entity_poly.entity_id
_entity_poly.type
_entity_poly.pdbx_seq_one_letter_code
_entity_poly.pdbx_strand_id
1 'polypeptide(L)'
;MSASSSRPSASALSGSSAGTTSSGYAHGRGQLELALAIADDGSTRTLVGELEHGLVEAVQMVLLRISGPAVASFYACEHGCHVRHALSGATEVVRVRVLPGRDRDLAAHRAALDAQRAAFVHALEHGVAADALPPNPDGVPPILRAYHYDAAPGGEPAMLEVEDFPIAHVLRMHVRRLADVLPMLWMLRLDVELAQEHPQ
;
A
#
# COMPACT_ATOMS: atom_id res chain seq x y z
N MET A 1 -10.71 -35.66 -19.59
CA MET A 1 -11.12 -34.24 -19.47
C MET A 1 -10.10 -33.55 -18.58
N SER A 2 -9.08 -32.93 -19.18
CA SER A 2 -8.03 -32.21 -18.43
C SER A 2 -8.51 -30.80 -18.14
N ALA A 3 -8.58 -30.43 -16.86
CA ALA A 3 -8.78 -29.05 -16.44
C ALA A 3 -7.49 -28.26 -16.72
N SER A 4 -7.53 -27.44 -17.77
CA SER A 4 -6.50 -26.45 -18.06
C SER A 4 -6.58 -25.35 -17.00
N SER A 5 -5.73 -25.42 -15.98
CA SER A 5 -5.46 -24.30 -15.07
C SER A 5 -4.72 -23.22 -15.85
N SER A 6 -5.45 -22.26 -16.41
CA SER A 6 -4.88 -21.07 -17.04
C SER A 6 -4.39 -20.13 -15.94
N ARG A 7 -3.07 -20.07 -15.72
CA ARG A 7 -2.47 -18.95 -15.00
C ARG A 7 -2.82 -17.65 -15.72
N PRO A 8 -3.19 -16.56 -15.02
CA PRO A 8 -3.42 -15.28 -15.68
C PRO A 8 -2.15 -14.81 -16.38
N SER A 9 -2.37 -14.18 -17.54
CA SER A 9 -1.35 -13.43 -18.27
C SER A 9 -0.75 -12.33 -17.38
N ALA A 10 0.58 -12.20 -17.41
CA ALA A 10 1.33 -11.14 -16.73
C ALA A 10 0.96 -9.72 -17.23
N SER A 11 0.20 -9.59 -18.32
CA SER A 11 -0.29 -8.30 -18.85
C SER A 11 -1.40 -7.65 -18.02
N ALA A 12 -2.01 -8.36 -17.06
CA ALA A 12 -3.12 -7.87 -16.26
C ALA A 12 -2.67 -7.02 -15.04
N LEU A 13 -1.37 -6.92 -14.79
CA LEU A 13 -0.79 -6.13 -13.70
C LEU A 13 -0.37 -4.72 -14.13
N SER A 14 -1.06 -4.12 -15.12
CA SER A 14 -1.17 -2.64 -15.19
C SER A 14 -2.09 -2.09 -14.09
N GLY A 15 -2.24 -2.84 -12.99
CA GLY A 15 -3.09 -2.49 -11.87
C GLY A 15 -2.58 -1.24 -11.17
N SER A 16 -3.51 -0.52 -10.56
CA SER A 16 -3.23 0.67 -9.75
C SER A 16 -1.99 0.49 -8.84
N SER A 17 -1.26 1.58 -8.56
CA SER A 17 -0.15 1.55 -7.59
C SER A 17 -0.56 0.96 -6.24
N ALA A 18 -1.82 1.17 -5.85
CA ALA A 18 -2.38 0.61 -4.62
C ALA A 18 -2.41 -0.93 -4.66
N GLY A 19 -2.83 -1.51 -5.78
CA GLY A 19 -2.89 -2.96 -5.95
C GLY A 19 -1.50 -3.61 -5.90
N THR A 20 -0.55 -3.06 -6.66
CA THR A 20 0.82 -3.58 -6.69
C THR A 20 1.53 -3.44 -5.34
N THR A 21 1.38 -2.30 -4.66
CA THR A 21 1.94 -2.10 -3.31
C THR A 21 1.33 -3.06 -2.29
N SER A 22 0.02 -3.29 -2.36
CA SER A 22 -0.69 -4.20 -1.45
C SER A 22 -0.27 -5.66 -1.59
N SER A 23 -0.03 -6.12 -2.83
CA SER A 23 0.53 -7.46 -3.09
C SER A 23 1.89 -7.62 -2.41
N GLY A 24 2.76 -6.61 -2.52
CA GLY A 24 4.05 -6.60 -1.83
C GLY A 24 3.91 -6.76 -0.30
N TYR A 25 3.02 -5.98 0.33
CA TYR A 25 2.79 -6.10 1.77
C TYR A 25 2.26 -7.46 2.19
N ALA A 26 1.33 -8.03 1.43
CA ALA A 26 0.74 -9.33 1.72
C ALA A 26 1.74 -10.50 1.67
N HIS A 27 2.81 -10.37 0.88
CA HIS A 27 3.89 -11.34 0.77
C HIS A 27 5.14 -10.99 1.59
N GLY A 28 5.06 -9.94 2.41
CA GLY A 28 6.16 -9.52 3.29
C GLY A 28 6.24 -10.35 4.58
N ARG A 29 6.46 -9.67 5.71
CA ARG A 29 6.59 -10.32 7.02
C ARG A 29 5.21 -10.67 7.59
N GLY A 30 5.05 -11.91 8.04
CA GLY A 30 3.83 -12.39 8.66
C GLY A 30 2.93 -13.13 7.68
N GLN A 31 1.68 -13.36 8.10
CA GLN A 31 0.66 -14.08 7.35
C GLN A 31 -0.49 -13.12 7.06
N LEU A 32 -0.84 -12.95 5.78
CA LEU A 32 -2.09 -12.30 5.42
C LEU A 32 -3.26 -13.18 5.88
N GLU A 33 -4.09 -12.65 6.78
CA GLU A 33 -5.29 -13.34 7.25
C GLU A 33 -6.52 -12.97 6.42
N LEU A 34 -6.64 -11.69 6.07
CA LEU A 34 -7.79 -11.15 5.39
C LEU A 34 -7.41 -9.91 4.58
N ALA A 35 -7.99 -9.77 3.41
CA ALA A 35 -7.91 -8.55 2.62
C ALA A 35 -9.31 -8.11 2.17
N LEU A 36 -9.52 -6.80 2.14
CA LEU A 36 -10.73 -6.17 1.61
C LEU A 36 -10.30 -5.12 0.59
N ALA A 37 -10.65 -5.34 -0.67
CA ALA A 37 -10.46 -4.37 -1.74
C ALA A 37 -11.71 -3.51 -1.89
N ILE A 38 -11.52 -2.22 -2.14
CA ILE A 38 -12.60 -1.26 -2.41
C ILE A 38 -12.33 -0.57 -3.74
N ALA A 39 -13.30 -0.68 -4.65
CA ALA A 39 -13.26 -0.04 -5.96
C ALA A 39 -13.70 1.44 -5.89
N ASP A 40 -13.55 2.16 -7.00
CA ASP A 40 -13.89 3.59 -7.08
C ASP A 40 -15.39 3.87 -6.90
N ASP A 41 -16.25 2.92 -7.25
CA ASP A 41 -17.70 2.99 -7.03
C ASP A 41 -18.13 2.65 -5.59
N GLY A 42 -17.17 2.37 -4.71
CA GLY A 42 -17.39 1.99 -3.32
C GLY A 42 -17.75 0.51 -3.12
N SER A 43 -17.87 -0.29 -4.17
CA SER A 43 -18.09 -1.73 -4.05
C SER A 43 -16.90 -2.39 -3.34
N THR A 44 -17.21 -3.40 -2.52
CA THR A 44 -16.21 -4.08 -1.69
C THR A 44 -16.09 -5.55 -2.07
N ARG A 45 -14.86 -6.07 -2.05
CA ARG A 45 -14.55 -7.48 -2.33
C ARG A 45 -13.61 -8.02 -1.27
N THR A 46 -14.05 -9.06 -0.57
CA THR A 46 -13.16 -9.79 0.34
C THR A 46 -12.27 -10.71 -0.48
N LEU A 47 -10.96 -10.62 -0.28
CA LEU A 47 -9.96 -11.39 -1.00
C LEU A 47 -9.33 -12.39 -0.03
N VAL A 48 -9.53 -13.68 -0.29
CA VAL A 48 -8.95 -14.79 0.49
C VAL A 48 -8.12 -15.64 -0.46
N GLY A 49 -6.80 -15.69 -0.26
CA GLY A 49 -5.90 -16.54 -1.06
C GLY A 49 -5.58 -16.07 -2.49
N GLU A 50 -6.36 -15.15 -3.08
CA GLU A 50 -6.19 -14.68 -4.46
C GLU A 50 -6.08 -13.15 -4.57
N LEU A 51 -5.28 -12.54 -3.68
CA LEU A 51 -5.10 -11.08 -3.65
C LEU A 51 -4.70 -10.50 -5.02
N GLU A 52 -3.75 -11.14 -5.71
CA GLU A 52 -3.25 -10.64 -7.00
C GLU A 52 -4.32 -10.65 -8.10
N HIS A 53 -5.22 -11.65 -8.11
CA HIS A 53 -6.33 -11.71 -9.07
C HIS A 53 -7.41 -10.67 -8.75
N GLY A 54 -7.68 -10.46 -7.45
CA GLY A 54 -8.65 -9.47 -6.99
C GLY A 54 -8.21 -8.01 -7.15
N LEU A 55 -6.92 -7.77 -7.45
CA LEU A 55 -6.32 -6.45 -7.62
C LEU A 55 -5.95 -6.13 -9.08
N VAL A 56 -6.43 -6.93 -10.03
CA VAL A 56 -6.27 -6.68 -11.47
C VAL A 56 -7.00 -5.40 -11.90
N GLU A 57 -8.12 -5.09 -11.25
CA GLU A 57 -8.87 -3.86 -11.49
C GLU A 57 -8.32 -2.70 -10.66
N ALA A 58 -8.60 -1.47 -11.11
CA ALA A 58 -8.31 -0.28 -10.32
C ALA A 58 -9.04 -0.35 -8.97
N VAL A 59 -8.29 -0.18 -7.89
CA VAL A 59 -8.83 -0.13 -6.53
C VAL A 59 -8.46 1.21 -5.90
N GLN A 60 -9.42 1.80 -5.20
CA GLN A 60 -9.23 3.03 -4.46
C GLN A 60 -8.48 2.78 -3.14
N MET A 61 -8.77 1.64 -2.52
CA MET A 61 -8.27 1.30 -1.19
C MET A 61 -8.18 -0.21 -1.03
N VAL A 62 -7.18 -0.65 -0.28
CA VAL A 62 -7.06 -2.04 0.16
C VAL A 62 -6.81 -2.02 1.66
N LEU A 63 -7.60 -2.79 2.41
CA LEU A 63 -7.36 -3.06 3.82
C LEU A 63 -6.75 -4.45 3.93
N LEU A 64 -5.63 -4.56 4.62
CA LEU A 64 -4.94 -5.82 4.87
C LEU A 64 -4.88 -6.07 6.37
N ARG A 65 -5.28 -7.27 6.80
CA ARG A 65 -4.99 -7.77 8.15
C ARG A 65 -3.87 -8.80 8.06
N ILE A 66 -2.71 -8.44 8.58
CA ILE A 66 -1.51 -9.26 8.60
C ILE A 66 -1.20 -9.60 10.06
N SER A 67 -0.95 -10.87 10.35
CA SER A 67 -0.59 -11.34 11.69
C SER A 67 0.75 -12.06 11.70
N GLY A 68 1.41 -12.06 12.86
CA GLY A 68 2.67 -12.75 13.04
C GLY A 68 3.61 -12.04 14.02
N PRO A 69 4.78 -12.64 14.30
CA PRO A 69 5.75 -12.06 15.21
C PRO A 69 6.30 -10.73 14.68
N ALA A 70 6.22 -9.69 15.51
CA ALA A 70 6.75 -8.35 15.25
C ALA A 70 6.26 -7.69 13.93
N VAL A 71 5.10 -8.10 13.40
CA VAL A 71 4.56 -7.50 12.16
C VAL A 71 4.24 -6.02 12.32
N ALA A 72 3.73 -5.62 13.49
CA ALA A 72 3.35 -4.24 13.74
C ALA A 72 4.57 -3.30 13.72
N SER A 73 5.68 -3.69 14.37
CA SER A 73 6.92 -2.89 14.34
C SER A 73 7.57 -2.92 12.96
N PHE A 74 7.63 -4.10 12.32
CA PHE A 74 8.19 -4.24 10.97
C PHE A 74 7.54 -3.29 9.96
N TYR A 75 6.20 -3.22 9.95
CA TYR A 75 5.47 -2.34 9.04
C TYR A 75 5.30 -0.90 9.57
N ALA A 76 5.66 -0.58 10.81
CA ALA A 76 5.50 0.77 11.35
C ALA A 76 6.24 1.81 10.48
N CYS A 77 7.42 1.45 9.98
CA CYS A 77 8.23 2.27 9.07
C CYS A 77 7.62 2.45 7.66
N GLU A 78 6.52 1.75 7.36
CA GLU A 78 5.78 1.85 6.10
C GLU A 78 4.56 2.78 6.21
N HIS A 79 4.28 3.35 7.39
CA HIS A 79 3.24 4.36 7.55
C HIS A 79 3.65 5.67 6.86
N GLY A 80 3.03 5.98 5.72
CA GLY A 80 3.37 7.17 4.94
C GLY A 80 2.83 7.15 3.51
N CYS A 81 3.46 7.91 2.63
CA CYS A 81 3.09 8.02 1.21
C CYS A 81 4.13 7.36 0.31
N HIS A 82 3.63 6.60 -0.66
CA HIS A 82 4.38 6.05 -1.78
C HIS A 82 3.95 6.81 -3.04
N VAL A 83 4.88 7.47 -3.71
CA VAL A 83 4.61 8.25 -4.92
C VAL A 83 5.13 7.46 -6.12
N ARG A 84 4.27 7.12 -7.08
CA ARG A 84 4.69 6.55 -8.36
C ARG A 84 4.59 7.61 -9.44
N HIS A 85 5.70 7.86 -10.13
CA HIS A 85 5.77 8.59 -11.37
C HIS A 85 5.81 7.59 -12.52
N ALA A 86 4.77 7.60 -13.35
CA ALA A 86 4.76 6.89 -14.62
C ALA A 86 5.68 7.60 -15.62
N LEU A 87 6.27 6.85 -16.55
CA LEU A 87 7.07 7.39 -17.65
C LEU A 87 6.23 8.22 -18.61
N SER A 88 4.90 8.02 -18.62
CA SER A 88 3.93 8.86 -19.32
C SER A 88 3.75 10.26 -18.70
N GLY A 89 4.32 10.51 -17.52
CA GLY A 89 4.16 11.77 -16.76
C GLY A 89 3.00 11.76 -15.77
N ALA A 90 2.18 10.70 -15.73
CA ALA A 90 1.16 10.54 -14.70
C ALA A 90 1.81 10.30 -13.32
N THR A 91 1.20 10.85 -12.26
CA THR A 91 1.66 10.62 -10.88
C THR A 91 0.53 10.04 -10.04
N GLU A 92 0.82 8.97 -9.32
CA GLU A 92 -0.07 8.31 -8.39
C GLU A 92 0.50 8.37 -6.97
N VAL A 93 -0.37 8.64 -5.99
CA VAL A 93 0.00 8.67 -4.57
C VAL A 93 -0.77 7.57 -3.82
N VAL A 94 -0.03 6.63 -3.25
CA VAL A 94 -0.57 5.57 -2.39
C VAL A 94 -0.27 5.92 -0.95
N ARG A 95 -1.33 6.10 -0.16
CA ARG A 95 -1.23 6.32 1.29
C ARG A 95 -1.28 4.98 2.00
N VAL A 96 -0.30 4.72 2.83
CA VAL A 96 -0.18 3.50 3.64
C VAL A 96 -0.32 3.89 5.10
N ARG A 97 -1.28 3.29 5.78
CA ARG A 97 -1.47 3.46 7.22
C ARG A 97 -1.34 2.10 7.90
N VAL A 98 -0.44 2.03 8.87
CA VAL A 98 -0.23 0.82 9.67
C VAL A 98 -0.82 1.07 11.05
N LEU A 99 -1.76 0.21 11.45
CA LEU A 99 -2.55 0.34 12.66
C LEU A 99 -2.61 -1.01 13.40
N PRO A 100 -2.67 -1.02 14.74
CA PRO A 100 -2.99 -2.23 15.49
C PRO A 100 -4.36 -2.77 15.09
N GLY A 101 -4.46 -4.08 14.80
CA GLY A 101 -5.68 -4.59 14.18
C GLY A 101 -5.96 -6.08 14.28
N ARG A 102 -5.35 -6.83 15.20
CA ARG A 102 -5.51 -8.30 15.30
C ARG A 102 -6.98 -8.73 15.29
N ASP A 103 -7.81 -8.08 16.11
CA ASP A 103 -9.23 -8.44 16.27
C ASP A 103 -10.18 -7.49 15.52
N ARG A 104 -9.65 -6.67 14.60
CA ARG A 104 -10.48 -5.75 13.82
C ARG A 104 -11.16 -6.48 12.67
N ASP A 105 -12.47 -6.30 12.59
CA ASP A 105 -13.24 -6.59 11.38
C ASP A 105 -13.00 -5.51 10.33
N LEU A 106 -12.64 -5.91 9.09
CA LEU A 106 -12.25 -4.96 8.05
C LEU A 106 -13.44 -4.16 7.51
N ALA A 107 -14.64 -4.76 7.46
CA ALA A 107 -15.83 -4.07 6.99
C ALA A 107 -16.29 -3.01 8.01
N ALA A 108 -16.29 -3.35 9.30
CA ALA A 108 -16.55 -2.40 10.38
C ALA A 108 -15.49 -1.28 10.42
N HIS A 109 -14.21 -1.61 10.18
CA HIS A 109 -13.16 -0.60 10.10
C HIS A 109 -13.39 0.36 8.91
N ARG A 110 -13.78 -0.17 7.75
CA ARG A 110 -14.15 0.65 6.59
C ARG A 110 -15.33 1.58 6.90
N ALA A 111 -16.40 1.05 7.49
CA ALA A 111 -17.57 1.86 7.87
C ALA A 111 -17.21 2.99 8.85
N ALA A 112 -16.31 2.72 9.80
CA ALA A 112 -15.80 3.74 10.71
C ALA A 112 -14.99 4.83 9.99
N LEU A 113 -14.16 4.47 9.00
CA LEU A 113 -13.43 5.45 8.18
C LEU A 113 -14.38 6.34 7.37
N ASP A 114 -15.44 5.76 6.79
CA ASP A 114 -16.43 6.51 6.03
C ASP A 114 -17.22 7.47 6.93
N ALA A 115 -17.59 7.04 8.14
CA ALA A 115 -18.22 7.90 9.14
C ALA A 115 -17.30 9.04 9.59
N GLN A 116 -16.02 8.74 9.81
CA GLN A 116 -15.01 9.76 10.17
C GLN A 116 -14.83 10.79 9.05
N ARG A 117 -14.80 10.35 7.79
CA ARG A 117 -14.71 11.24 6.63
C ARG A 117 -15.94 12.14 6.54
N ALA A 118 -17.14 11.57 6.68
CA ALA A 118 -18.39 12.34 6.67
C ALA A 118 -18.42 13.39 7.79
N ALA A 119 -18.00 13.02 9.00
CA ALA A 119 -17.91 13.95 10.14
C ALA A 119 -16.91 15.09 9.88
N PHE A 120 -15.76 14.78 9.30
CA PHE A 120 -14.75 15.78 8.95
C PHE A 120 -15.27 16.75 7.87
N VAL A 121 -15.87 16.25 6.79
CA VAL A 121 -16.46 17.06 5.72
C VAL A 121 -17.58 17.94 6.26
N HIS A 122 -18.50 17.38 7.06
CA HIS A 122 -19.58 18.14 7.67
C HIS A 122 -19.04 19.27 8.57
N ALA A 123 -18.00 19.02 9.36
CA ALA A 123 -17.38 20.04 10.21
C ALA A 123 -16.74 21.17 9.37
N LEU A 124 -16.09 20.85 8.25
CA LEU A 124 -15.55 21.84 7.31
C LEU A 124 -16.66 22.70 6.69
N GLU A 125 -17.75 22.08 6.22
CA GLU A 125 -18.87 22.79 5.60
C GLU A 125 -19.58 23.76 6.56
N HIS A 126 -19.55 23.48 7.87
CA HIS A 126 -20.14 24.32 8.90
C HIS A 126 -19.16 25.32 9.53
N GLY A 127 -17.95 25.45 8.96
CA GLY A 127 -16.95 26.43 9.42
C GLY A 127 -16.44 26.18 10.83
N VAL A 128 -16.40 24.91 11.27
CA VAL A 128 -15.80 24.54 12.56
C VAL A 128 -14.33 24.97 12.58
N ALA A 129 -13.90 25.58 13.69
CA ALA A 129 -12.53 26.05 13.85
C ALA A 129 -11.52 24.89 13.77
N ALA A 130 -10.32 25.17 13.24
CA ALA A 130 -9.34 24.14 12.91
C ALA A 130 -8.89 23.27 14.09
N ASP A 131 -8.84 23.84 15.30
CA ASP A 131 -8.51 23.17 16.56
C ASP A 131 -9.63 22.26 17.09
N ALA A 132 -10.85 22.45 16.60
CA ALA A 132 -12.03 21.65 16.93
C ALA A 132 -12.44 20.69 15.79
N LEU A 133 -11.71 20.65 14.68
CA LEU A 133 -12.00 19.74 13.58
C LEU A 133 -11.74 18.29 13.99
N PRO A 134 -12.62 17.35 13.63
CA PRO A 134 -12.31 15.92 13.70
C PRO A 134 -11.03 15.59 12.92
N PRO A 135 -10.31 14.50 13.24
CA PRO A 135 -9.13 14.13 12.47
C PRO A 135 -9.49 13.78 11.02
N ASN A 136 -8.75 14.33 10.04
CA ASN A 136 -8.93 14.01 8.63
C ASN A 136 -8.42 12.59 8.30
N PRO A 137 -9.29 11.62 7.95
CA PRO A 137 -8.84 10.27 7.60
C PRO A 137 -8.05 10.23 6.29
N ASP A 138 -8.22 11.22 5.41
CA ASP A 138 -7.57 11.32 4.10
C ASP A 138 -6.34 12.25 4.11
N GLY A 139 -5.93 12.73 5.29
CA GLY A 139 -4.71 13.52 5.44
C GLY A 139 -3.50 12.82 4.82
N VAL A 140 -2.64 13.58 4.16
CA VAL A 140 -1.46 13.07 3.44
C VAL A 140 -0.29 12.96 4.43
N PRO A 141 0.17 11.74 4.80
CA PRO A 141 1.35 11.59 5.64
C PRO A 141 2.65 11.88 4.86
N PRO A 142 3.82 11.92 5.53
CA PRO A 142 5.11 12.15 4.86
C PRO A 142 5.38 11.15 3.73
N ILE A 143 6.12 11.60 2.71
CA ILE A 143 6.58 10.73 1.61
C ILE A 143 7.68 9.81 2.15
N LEU A 144 7.48 8.50 2.00
CA LEU A 144 8.48 7.50 2.33
C LEU A 144 9.30 7.10 1.12
N ARG A 145 8.64 6.97 -0.04
CA ARG A 145 9.29 6.51 -1.27
C ARG A 145 8.71 7.19 -2.50
N ALA A 146 9.60 7.52 -3.43
CA ALA A 146 9.24 7.90 -4.78
C ALA A 146 9.76 6.84 -5.76
N TYR A 147 8.91 6.42 -6.68
CA TYR A 147 9.21 5.41 -7.69
C TYR A 147 9.07 6.03 -9.08
N HIS A 148 10.01 5.76 -9.97
CA HIS A 148 9.85 5.99 -11.40
C HIS A 148 9.77 4.63 -12.08
N TYR A 149 8.56 4.26 -12.50
CA TYR A 149 8.28 2.91 -12.98
C TYR A 149 6.98 2.84 -13.78
N ASP A 150 7.05 2.15 -14.91
CA ASP A 150 5.91 1.58 -15.60
C ASP A 150 6.16 0.10 -15.85
N ALA A 151 5.18 -0.74 -15.53
CA ALA A 151 5.26 -2.16 -15.84
C ALA A 151 5.23 -2.36 -17.36
N ALA A 152 6.09 -3.26 -17.86
CA ALA A 152 6.03 -3.63 -19.27
C ALA A 152 4.70 -4.36 -19.57
N PRO A 153 3.99 -4.05 -20.67
CA PRO A 153 2.73 -4.69 -21.02
C PRO A 153 2.80 -6.22 -21.11
N GLY A 154 3.98 -6.77 -21.45
CA GLY A 154 4.23 -8.22 -21.52
C GLY A 154 4.65 -8.87 -20.19
N GLY A 155 4.76 -8.10 -19.11
CA GLY A 155 5.29 -8.57 -17.82
C GLY A 155 6.80 -8.77 -17.79
N GLU A 156 7.51 -8.35 -18.85
CA GLU A 156 8.96 -8.34 -18.88
C GLU A 156 9.54 -7.36 -17.85
N PRO A 157 10.77 -7.59 -17.36
CA PRO A 157 11.41 -6.64 -16.45
C PRO A 157 11.55 -5.25 -17.09
N ALA A 158 11.09 -4.22 -16.39
CA ALA A 158 11.25 -2.81 -16.74
C ALA A 158 12.17 -2.13 -15.73
N MET A 159 12.83 -1.05 -16.17
CA MET A 159 13.68 -0.25 -15.28
C MET A 159 12.80 0.42 -14.21
N LEU A 160 13.13 0.16 -12.95
CA LEU A 160 12.62 0.84 -11.77
C LEU A 160 13.74 1.71 -11.21
N GLU A 161 13.42 2.95 -10.90
CA GLU A 161 14.19 3.79 -9.98
C GLU A 161 13.35 4.05 -8.73
N VAL A 162 13.95 3.87 -7.55
CA VAL A 162 13.32 4.18 -6.28
C VAL A 162 14.22 5.08 -5.45
N GLU A 163 13.64 6.12 -4.90
CA GLU A 163 14.21 6.97 -3.85
C GLU A 163 13.49 6.61 -2.54
N ASP A 164 14.22 6.07 -1.56
CA ASP A 164 13.73 5.73 -0.23
C ASP A 164 14.25 6.77 0.77
N PHE A 165 13.35 7.69 1.16
CA PHE A 165 13.69 8.85 1.98
C PHE A 165 14.13 8.48 3.41
N PRO A 166 13.46 7.55 4.12
CA PRO A 166 13.91 7.11 5.45
C PRO A 166 15.37 6.65 5.54
N ILE A 167 15.92 6.06 4.48
CA ILE A 167 17.30 5.56 4.45
C ILE A 167 18.22 6.40 3.55
N ALA A 168 17.72 7.52 3.00
CA ALA A 168 18.41 8.39 2.05
C ALA A 168 19.09 7.60 0.90
N HIS A 169 18.39 6.61 0.35
CA HIS A 169 18.96 5.68 -0.62
C HIS A 169 18.23 5.77 -1.96
N VAL A 170 19.00 5.76 -3.05
CA VAL A 170 18.49 5.64 -4.41
C VAL A 170 18.95 4.32 -5.00
N LEU A 171 18.00 3.54 -5.51
CA LEU A 171 18.22 2.24 -6.12
C LEU A 171 17.65 2.23 -7.54
N ARG A 172 18.39 1.62 -8.47
CA ARG A 172 17.95 1.36 -9.84
C ARG A 172 18.10 -0.10 -10.17
N MET A 173 17.05 -0.74 -10.67
CA MET A 173 17.09 -2.15 -11.05
C MET A 173 15.97 -2.51 -12.04
N HIS A 174 16.11 -3.64 -12.73
CA HIS A 174 15.02 -4.17 -13.54
C HIS A 174 14.13 -5.06 -12.68
N VAL A 175 12.83 -4.78 -12.66
CA VAL A 175 11.81 -5.58 -11.95
C VAL A 175 10.62 -5.84 -12.84
N ARG A 176 9.89 -6.93 -12.58
CA ARG A 176 8.63 -7.21 -13.28
C ARG A 176 7.46 -6.47 -12.63
N ARG A 177 7.55 -6.25 -11.31
CA ARG A 177 6.52 -5.59 -10.52
C ARG A 177 7.16 -4.69 -9.49
N LEU A 178 6.48 -3.59 -9.15
CA LEU A 178 6.89 -2.70 -8.06
C LEU A 178 7.03 -3.46 -6.74
N ALA A 179 6.17 -4.45 -6.47
CA ALA A 179 6.24 -5.28 -5.28
C ALA A 179 7.59 -6.01 -5.09
N ASP A 180 8.28 -6.33 -6.19
CA ASP A 180 9.49 -7.15 -6.16
C ASP A 180 10.69 -6.43 -5.52
N VAL A 181 10.65 -5.10 -5.40
CA VAL A 181 11.73 -4.29 -4.79
C VAL A 181 11.62 -4.19 -3.26
N LEU A 182 10.40 -4.33 -2.71
CA LEU A 182 10.13 -4.03 -1.30
C LEU A 182 10.92 -4.92 -0.33
N PRO A 183 11.08 -6.24 -0.55
CA PRO A 183 11.90 -7.07 0.34
C PRO A 183 13.34 -6.58 0.48
N MET A 184 13.94 -6.06 -0.59
CA MET A 184 15.29 -5.50 -0.54
C MET A 184 15.30 -4.21 0.27
N LEU A 185 14.34 -3.30 0.05
CA LEU A 185 14.26 -2.04 0.79
C LEU A 185 14.03 -2.26 2.28
N TRP A 186 13.22 -3.26 2.66
CA TRP A 186 13.03 -3.62 4.07
C TRP A 186 14.31 -4.16 4.71
N MET A 187 15.12 -4.92 3.97
CA MET A 187 16.41 -5.42 4.47
C MET A 187 17.38 -4.27 4.78
N LEU A 188 17.38 -3.21 3.96
CA LEU A 188 18.25 -2.03 4.15
C LEU A 188 17.84 -1.16 5.35
N ARG A 189 16.64 -1.36 5.92
CA ARG A 189 16.13 -0.58 7.06
C ARG A 189 16.58 -1.10 8.42
N LEU A 190 17.09 -2.33 8.50
CA LEU A 190 17.52 -2.98 9.75
C LEU A 190 18.59 -2.17 10.50
N ASP A 191 19.35 -1.31 9.81
CA ASP A 191 20.40 -0.49 10.42
C ASP A 191 19.90 0.85 10.99
N VAL A 192 18.73 1.37 10.56
CA VAL A 192 18.25 2.69 10.99
C VAL A 192 17.60 2.67 12.38
N GLU A 193 16.91 1.58 12.74
CA GLU A 193 16.38 1.42 14.11
C GLU A 193 17.50 1.26 15.15
N LEU A 194 18.61 0.58 14.82
CA LEU A 194 19.77 0.44 15.71
C LEU A 194 20.48 1.78 15.98
N ALA A 195 20.45 2.71 15.02
CA ALA A 195 21.09 4.01 15.15
C ALA A 195 20.28 5.03 15.99
N GLN A 196 18.96 4.85 16.12
CA GLN A 196 18.09 5.79 16.86
C GLN A 196 17.97 5.48 18.37
N GLU A 197 18.37 4.30 18.82
CA GLU A 197 18.38 3.94 20.26
C GLU A 197 19.62 4.45 21.03
N HIS A 198 20.61 5.02 20.33
CA HIS A 198 21.80 5.63 20.94
C HIS A 198 22.07 7.03 20.35
N PRO A 199 21.42 8.09 20.85
CA PRO A 199 21.92 9.45 20.62
C PRO A 199 23.32 9.55 21.23
N GLN A 200 24.31 9.90 20.41
CA GLN A 200 25.61 10.36 20.91
C GLN A 200 25.47 11.69 21.64
#